data_AF-A0AAV6NIB6-F1
#
_entry.id   AF-A0AAV6NIB6-F1
#
_cell.length_a   1.000
_cell.length_b   1.000
_cell.length_c   1.000
_cell.angle_alpha   90.00
_cell.angle_beta   90.00
_cell.angle_gamma   90.00
#
_symmetry.space_group_name_H-M   'P 1'
#
loop_
_entity.id
_entity.type
_entity.pdbx_description
1 polymer ?
#
loop_
_entity_poly.entity_id
_entity_poly.type
_entity_poly.pdbx_seq_one_letter_code
_entity_poly.pdbx_strand_id
1 'polypeptide(L)'
;MIMVVYVMLYLLIHYLIAALAKGTNFLVRTYASVFDFCAGRCRHNSESVVHENAYHSDYHHCFSLPSYSSGVSSTQLEFRLNGINVIVGRQGESCDSVCKSNGQSCVSNKILVLNHCDIIQKYMSCKGGCIESVGPDHPAEVAYNAPEELNPGACLYSSVQSILTCDGSHPHTMRLCPCA
;
A
#
# COMPACT_ATOMS: atom_id res chain seq x y z
N MET A 1 6.36 -63.87 -37.39
CA MET A 1 6.93 -62.54 -37.69
C MET A 1 5.90 -61.41 -37.69
N ILE A 2 4.71 -61.57 -38.31
CA ILE A 2 3.67 -60.52 -38.39
C ILE A 2 3.17 -60.03 -37.02
N MET A 3 2.95 -60.94 -36.05
CA MET A 3 2.48 -60.57 -34.71
C MET A 3 3.49 -59.70 -33.93
N VAL A 4 4.79 -59.91 -34.14
CA VAL A 4 5.85 -59.13 -33.48
C VAL A 4 5.89 -57.71 -34.03
N VAL A 5 5.70 -57.54 -35.34
CA VAL A 5 5.65 -56.22 -35.98
C VAL A 5 4.43 -55.43 -35.51
N TYR A 6 3.29 -56.08 -35.32
CA TYR A 6 2.07 -55.42 -34.85
C TYR A 6 2.21 -54.93 -33.40
N VAL A 7 2.79 -55.75 -32.51
CA VAL A 7 3.04 -55.38 -31.11
C VAL A 7 4.06 -54.24 -31.01
N MET A 8 5.12 -54.26 -31.81
CA MET A 8 6.12 -53.19 -31.83
C MET A 8 5.55 -51.88 -32.37
N LEU A 9 4.70 -51.93 -33.40
CA LEU A 9 4.01 -50.75 -33.92
C LEU A 9 3.02 -50.18 -32.90
N TYR A 10 2.28 -51.05 -32.18
CA TYR A 10 1.35 -50.64 -31.14
C TYR A 10 2.08 -49.95 -29.98
N LEU A 11 3.20 -50.52 -29.51
CA LEU A 11 4.04 -49.92 -28.47
C LEU A 11 4.66 -48.58 -28.91
N LEU A 12 5.10 -48.47 -30.17
CA LEU A 12 5.62 -47.22 -30.74
C LEU A 12 4.55 -46.13 -30.78
N ILE A 13 3.33 -46.46 -31.21
CA ILE A 13 2.20 -45.52 -31.25
C ILE A 13 1.86 -45.04 -29.84
N HIS A 14 1.78 -45.97 -28.86
CA HIS A 14 1.55 -45.60 -27.45
C HIS A 14 2.67 -44.74 -26.87
N TYR A 15 3.93 -45.03 -27.21
CA TYR A 15 5.07 -44.22 -26.79
C TYR A 15 5.04 -42.83 -27.42
N LEU A 16 4.66 -42.71 -28.69
CA LEU A 16 4.51 -41.43 -29.39
C LEU A 16 3.36 -40.60 -28.78
N ILE A 17 2.22 -41.23 -28.49
CA ILE A 17 1.07 -40.58 -27.84
C ILE A 17 1.45 -40.13 -26.43
N ALA A 18 2.18 -40.95 -25.67
CA ALA A 18 2.67 -40.59 -24.34
C ALA A 18 3.72 -39.46 -24.38
N ALA A 19 4.56 -39.41 -25.41
CA ALA A 19 5.53 -38.32 -25.63
C ALA A 19 4.83 -37.00 -26.02
N LEU A 20 3.78 -37.07 -26.86
CA LEU A 20 2.96 -35.91 -27.20
C LEU A 20 2.12 -35.42 -26.01
N ALA A 21 1.64 -36.32 -25.15
CA ALA A 21 0.91 -35.99 -23.93
C ALA A 21 1.78 -35.38 -22.82
N LYS A 22 3.10 -35.65 -22.81
CA LYS A 22 4.07 -35.02 -21.91
C LYS A 22 4.56 -33.65 -22.39
N GLY A 23 4.24 -33.27 -23.62
CA GLY A 23 4.58 -31.97 -24.23
C GLY A 23 3.46 -30.94 -24.16
N THR A 24 2.43 -31.14 -23.35
CA THR A 24 1.39 -30.14 -23.11
C THR A 24 1.89 -29.10 -22.12
N ASN A 25 2.46 -28.06 -22.70
CA ASN A 25 2.43 -26.67 -22.22
C ASN A 25 2.04 -26.53 -20.75
N PHE A 26 3.05 -26.34 -19.88
CA PHE A 26 2.85 -25.46 -18.74
C PHE A 26 2.42 -24.12 -19.36
N LEU A 27 1.11 -23.89 -19.42
CA LEU A 27 0.57 -22.59 -19.77
C LEU A 27 1.06 -21.65 -18.68
N VAL A 28 2.27 -21.11 -18.86
CA VAL A 28 2.60 -19.80 -18.32
C VAL A 28 1.53 -18.92 -18.93
N ARG A 29 0.47 -18.68 -18.18
CA ARG A 29 -0.54 -17.71 -18.54
C ARG A 29 0.21 -16.39 -18.58
N THR A 30 0.67 -16.01 -19.77
CA THR A 30 1.28 -14.71 -20.00
C THR A 30 0.14 -13.73 -19.95
N TYR A 31 0.01 -13.08 -18.81
CA TYR A 31 -0.99 -12.05 -18.61
C TYR A 31 -0.57 -10.83 -19.42
N ALA A 32 -1.50 -10.25 -20.18
CA ALA A 32 -1.22 -9.10 -21.04
C ALA A 32 -0.89 -7.83 -20.22
N SER A 33 -1.26 -7.82 -18.95
CA SER A 33 -0.98 -6.73 -18.01
C SER A 33 -0.90 -7.25 -16.57
N VAL A 34 -0.34 -6.43 -15.67
CA VAL A 34 -0.39 -6.66 -14.22
C VAL A 34 -1.84 -6.77 -13.73
N PHE A 35 -2.75 -6.01 -14.35
CA PHE A 35 -4.18 -6.10 -14.08
C PHE A 35 -4.74 -7.49 -14.43
N ASP A 36 -4.40 -8.07 -15.58
CA ASP A 36 -4.85 -9.41 -15.95
C ASP A 36 -4.24 -10.49 -15.04
N PHE A 37 -2.99 -10.30 -14.61
CA PHE A 37 -2.32 -11.17 -13.64
C PHE A 37 -3.07 -11.15 -12.31
N CYS A 38 -3.35 -9.96 -11.79
CA CYS A 38 -4.07 -9.78 -10.53
C CYS A 38 -5.50 -10.29 -10.64
N ALA A 39 -6.29 -9.88 -11.64
CA ALA A 39 -7.66 -10.33 -11.89
C ALA A 39 -7.76 -11.86 -12.04
N GLY A 40 -6.74 -12.50 -12.63
CA GLY A 40 -6.66 -13.94 -12.78
C GLY A 40 -6.39 -14.70 -11.47
N ARG A 41 -5.74 -14.09 -10.49
CA ARG A 41 -5.55 -14.65 -9.13
C ARG A 41 -6.65 -14.24 -8.17
N CYS A 42 -7.28 -13.11 -8.43
CA CYS A 42 -8.43 -12.53 -7.74
C CYS A 42 -9.77 -13.16 -8.10
N ARG A 43 -9.74 -14.42 -8.52
CA ARG A 43 -10.96 -15.17 -8.80
C ARG A 43 -11.46 -15.72 -7.47
N HIS A 44 -12.57 -15.17 -6.99
CA HIS A 44 -13.40 -15.70 -5.91
C HIS A 44 -13.53 -17.22 -6.06
N ASN A 45 -12.71 -18.00 -5.35
CA ASN A 45 -12.89 -19.44 -5.25
C ASN A 45 -13.47 -19.73 -3.86
N SER A 46 -14.21 -20.82 -3.74
CA SER A 46 -14.81 -21.24 -2.49
C SER A 46 -13.78 -21.61 -1.40
N GLU A 47 -12.48 -21.63 -1.74
CA GLU A 47 -11.38 -21.85 -0.80
C GLU A 47 -10.83 -20.54 -0.19
N SER A 48 -11.15 -19.37 -0.77
CA SER A 48 -10.71 -18.07 -0.25
C SER A 48 -11.72 -17.40 0.68
N VAL A 49 -12.84 -18.08 0.96
CA VAL A 49 -13.91 -17.63 1.85
C VAL A 49 -13.95 -18.51 3.09
N VAL A 50 -13.89 -17.88 4.26
CA VAL A 50 -14.36 -18.48 5.50
C VAL A 50 -15.87 -18.24 5.53
N HIS A 51 -16.64 -19.20 6.07
CA HIS A 51 -18.10 -19.19 6.23
C HIS A 51 -18.77 -17.81 6.13
N GLU A 52 -19.79 -17.68 5.27
CA GLU A 52 -20.58 -16.44 5.03
C GLU A 52 -19.87 -15.29 4.28
N ASN A 53 -18.99 -15.60 3.32
CA ASN A 53 -18.27 -14.60 2.49
C ASN A 53 -17.29 -13.71 3.27
N ALA A 54 -16.86 -14.14 4.46
CA ALA A 54 -15.77 -13.49 5.18
C ALA A 54 -14.44 -13.84 4.51
N TYR A 55 -13.67 -12.82 4.16
CA TYR A 55 -12.35 -12.99 3.56
C TYR A 55 -11.28 -13.27 4.62
N HIS A 56 -10.21 -13.96 4.22
CA HIS A 56 -9.09 -14.32 5.10
C HIS A 56 -8.16 -13.13 5.47
N SER A 57 -8.26 -11.97 4.80
CA SER A 57 -7.30 -10.86 4.93
C SER A 57 -7.91 -9.56 4.42
N ASP A 58 -7.73 -8.45 5.15
CA ASP A 58 -8.24 -7.08 4.87
C ASP A 58 -8.08 -6.57 3.42
N TYR A 59 -7.17 -7.16 2.64
CA TYR A 59 -7.00 -6.93 1.21
C TYR A 59 -8.12 -7.59 0.37
N HIS A 60 -9.34 -7.06 0.46
CA HIS A 60 -10.54 -7.61 -0.20
C HIS A 60 -10.78 -7.11 -1.63
N HIS A 61 -10.00 -6.13 -2.09
CA HIS A 61 -10.19 -5.49 -3.39
C HIS A 61 -9.02 -5.77 -4.32
N CYS A 62 -9.35 -6.36 -5.44
CA CYS A 62 -8.41 -6.68 -6.48
C CYS A 62 -8.01 -5.41 -7.21
N PHE A 63 -6.81 -4.93 -6.88
CA PHE A 63 -6.09 -3.89 -7.59
C PHE A 63 -6.92 -2.61 -7.80
N SER A 64 -7.10 -1.79 -6.76
CA SER A 64 -7.16 -0.36 -7.04
C SER A 64 -5.78 0.01 -7.56
N LEU A 65 -5.69 0.49 -8.81
CA LEU A 65 -4.50 1.24 -9.20
C LEU A 65 -4.22 2.22 -8.05
N PRO A 66 -3.03 2.20 -7.42
CA PRO A 66 -2.66 3.37 -6.65
C PRO A 66 -2.84 4.50 -7.65
N SER A 67 -3.67 5.49 -7.30
CA SER A 67 -3.76 6.72 -8.05
C SER A 67 -2.34 7.03 -8.47
N TYR A 68 -2.07 7.10 -9.77
CA TYR A 68 -0.81 7.60 -10.25
C TYR A 68 -0.74 9.06 -9.75
N SER A 69 -0.37 9.24 -8.49
CA SER A 69 0.45 10.35 -8.06
C SER A 69 1.66 10.18 -8.95
N SER A 70 1.66 10.98 -10.01
CA SER A 70 2.80 11.21 -10.89
C SER A 70 4.05 10.96 -10.08
N GLY A 71 4.78 9.88 -10.38
CA GLY A 71 5.90 9.45 -9.57
C GLY A 71 6.80 10.64 -9.30
N VAL A 72 6.66 11.24 -8.12
CA VAL A 72 7.68 12.08 -7.53
C VAL A 72 8.79 11.06 -7.37
N SER A 73 9.76 11.12 -8.28
CA SER A 73 10.88 10.19 -8.29
C SER A 73 11.37 10.08 -6.86
N SER A 74 11.48 8.86 -6.31
CA SER A 74 11.90 8.65 -4.92
C SER A 74 13.13 9.50 -4.59
N THR A 75 14.02 9.66 -5.57
CA THR A 75 15.19 10.56 -5.55
C THR A 75 14.87 12.04 -5.28
N GLN A 76 13.80 12.59 -5.84
CA GLN A 76 13.36 13.98 -5.58
C GLN A 76 12.79 14.13 -4.17
N LEU A 77 12.08 13.12 -3.67
CA LEU A 77 11.55 13.14 -2.31
C LEU A 77 12.69 13.01 -1.27
N GLU A 78 13.63 12.09 -1.50
CA GLU A 78 14.84 11.94 -0.71
C GLU A 78 15.65 13.23 -0.67
N PHE A 79 15.81 13.91 -1.81
CA PHE A 79 16.47 15.21 -1.85
C PHE A 79 15.71 16.28 -1.05
N ARG A 80 14.37 16.31 -1.15
CA ARG A 80 13.54 17.27 -0.41
C ARG A 80 13.54 17.03 1.10
N LEU A 81 13.73 15.79 1.54
CA LEU A 81 13.81 15.40 2.96
C LEU A 81 15.26 15.18 3.44
N ASN A 82 16.27 15.57 2.66
CA ASN A 82 17.65 15.40 3.04
C ASN A 82 17.96 16.15 4.36
N GLY A 83 18.54 15.43 5.32
CA GLY A 83 18.84 15.96 6.66
C GLY A 83 17.62 16.14 7.57
N ILE A 84 16.44 15.64 7.18
CA ILE A 84 15.21 15.69 7.99
C ILE A 84 14.96 14.32 8.61
N ASN A 85 14.83 14.30 9.93
CA ASN A 85 14.33 13.16 10.69
C ASN A 85 12.80 13.24 10.76
N VAL A 86 12.11 12.29 10.13
CA VAL A 86 10.64 12.25 10.14
C VAL A 86 10.18 11.42 11.32
N ILE A 87 9.46 12.04 12.25
CA ILE A 87 9.04 11.43 13.52
C ILE A 87 7.52 11.45 13.60
N VAL A 88 6.92 10.33 14.02
CA VAL A 88 5.50 10.27 14.37
C VAL A 88 5.32 10.72 15.81
N GLY A 89 4.57 11.79 16.02
CA GLY A 89 4.23 12.32 17.34
C GLY A 89 3.19 11.46 18.06
N ARG A 90 3.12 11.59 19.39
CA ARG A 90 2.02 10.98 20.14
C ARG A 90 0.73 11.77 19.92
N GLN A 91 -0.37 11.15 20.28
CA GLN A 91 -1.70 11.76 20.22
C GLN A 91 -1.70 13.10 20.97
N GLY A 92 -2.14 14.17 20.30
CA GLY A 92 -2.22 15.51 20.91
C GLY A 92 -0.91 16.29 20.99
N GLU A 93 0.21 15.74 20.54
CA GLU A 93 1.49 16.48 20.52
C GLU A 93 1.61 17.38 19.29
N SER A 94 2.28 18.52 19.46
CA SER A 94 2.70 19.38 18.35
C SER A 94 4.06 18.91 17.82
N CYS A 95 4.41 19.31 16.59
CA CYS A 95 5.73 18.98 16.06
C CYS A 95 6.85 19.70 16.81
N ASP A 96 6.60 20.86 17.39
CA ASP A 96 7.56 21.53 18.27
C ASP A 96 7.90 20.68 19.49
N SER A 97 6.90 20.10 20.17
CA SER A 97 7.15 19.24 21.34
C SER A 97 7.84 17.94 20.94
N VAL A 98 7.41 17.32 19.83
CA VAL A 98 8.00 16.08 19.31
C VAL A 98 9.47 16.29 18.98
N CYS A 99 9.81 17.28 18.15
CA CYS A 99 11.19 17.52 17.76
C CYS A 99 12.06 17.92 18.97
N LYS A 100 11.55 18.78 19.86
CA LYS A 100 12.27 19.21 21.06
C LYS A 100 12.61 18.05 21.98
N SER A 101 11.68 17.10 22.16
CA SER A 101 11.92 15.89 22.98
C SER A 101 13.02 14.99 22.40
N ASN A 102 13.27 15.09 21.10
CA ASN A 102 14.34 14.38 20.39
C ASN A 102 15.63 15.22 20.24
N GLY A 103 15.72 16.38 20.89
CA GLY A 103 16.89 17.26 20.80
C GLY A 103 17.01 18.02 19.47
N GLN A 104 15.92 18.12 18.72
CA GLN A 104 15.83 18.72 17.39
C GLN A 104 14.83 19.88 17.37
N SER A 105 14.75 20.60 16.26
CA SER A 105 13.74 21.65 16.03
C SER A 105 12.82 21.27 14.87
N CYS A 106 11.56 21.72 14.93
CA CYS A 106 10.62 21.51 13.84
C CYS A 106 10.99 22.36 12.61
N VAL A 107 10.94 21.76 11.44
CA VAL A 107 11.35 22.38 10.17
C VAL A 107 10.11 22.70 9.34
N SER A 108 9.48 23.86 9.58
CA SER A 108 8.15 24.20 9.05
C SER A 108 8.03 24.07 7.53
N ASN A 109 9.05 24.46 6.76
CA ASN A 109 9.03 24.39 5.30
C ASN A 109 9.02 22.94 4.75
N LYS A 110 9.28 21.94 5.59
CA LYS A 110 9.22 20.52 5.24
C LYS A 110 7.89 19.88 5.57
N ILE A 111 7.01 20.54 6.34
CA ILE A 111 5.65 20.04 6.60
C ILE A 111 4.89 19.90 5.28
N LEU A 112 5.04 20.87 4.37
CA LEU A 112 4.43 20.81 3.03
C LEU A 112 4.87 19.57 2.23
N VAL A 113 6.12 19.15 2.38
CA VAL A 113 6.63 17.95 1.71
C VAL A 113 5.99 16.70 2.30
N LEU A 114 5.79 16.64 3.62
CA LEU A 114 5.13 15.51 4.28
C LEU A 114 3.62 15.46 4.06
N ASN A 115 3.01 16.58 3.70
CA ASN A 115 1.56 16.77 3.56
C ASN A 115 1.00 16.21 2.24
N HIS A 116 1.35 14.95 1.95
CA HIS A 116 0.77 14.18 0.86
C HIS A 116 0.47 12.76 1.35
N CYS A 117 -0.72 12.25 1.04
CA CYS A 117 -1.18 10.94 1.48
C CYS A 117 -0.17 9.81 1.20
N ASP A 118 0.42 9.78 0.00
CA ASP A 118 1.40 8.76 -0.40
C ASP A 118 2.70 8.83 0.41
N ILE A 119 3.01 9.98 1.01
CA ILE A 119 4.15 10.15 1.92
C ILE A 119 3.74 9.76 3.33
N ILE A 120 2.57 10.20 3.81
CA ILE A 120 2.06 9.85 5.14
C ILE A 120 1.95 8.33 5.31
N GLN A 121 1.45 7.63 4.28
CA GLN A 121 1.32 6.17 4.24
C GLN A 121 2.64 5.41 4.34
N LYS A 122 3.79 6.07 4.16
CA LYS A 122 5.12 5.44 4.37
C LYS A 122 5.47 5.32 5.85
N TYR A 123 4.85 6.14 6.70
CA TYR A 123 5.15 6.24 8.12
C TYR A 123 3.97 5.81 9.01
N MET A 124 2.75 5.87 8.48
CA MET A 124 1.49 5.64 9.19
C MET A 124 0.63 4.61 8.45
N SER A 125 -0.32 4.00 9.15
CA SER A 125 -1.13 2.92 8.57
C SER A 125 -2.25 3.39 7.65
N CYS A 126 -2.86 4.54 7.96
CA CYS A 126 -3.95 5.14 7.20
C CYS A 126 -5.08 4.16 6.88
N LYS A 127 -5.46 3.29 7.84
CA LYS A 127 -6.51 2.27 7.64
C LYS A 127 -7.87 2.86 7.29
N GLY A 128 -8.15 4.07 7.77
CA GLY A 128 -9.35 4.84 7.43
C GLY A 128 -9.27 5.56 6.08
N GLY A 129 -8.22 5.33 5.29
CA GLY A 129 -7.97 6.01 4.04
C GLY A 129 -7.30 7.37 4.21
N CYS A 130 -7.33 8.18 3.16
CA CYS A 130 -6.79 9.53 3.17
C CYS A 130 -7.90 10.55 2.92
N ILE A 131 -7.94 11.58 3.75
CA ILE A 131 -8.96 12.62 3.72
C ILE A 131 -8.29 13.97 3.61
N GLU A 132 -8.72 14.74 2.61
CA GLU A 132 -8.36 16.14 2.50
C GLU A 132 -9.23 16.97 3.44
N SER A 133 -8.62 17.70 4.36
CA SER A 133 -9.31 18.55 5.32
C SER A 133 -8.43 19.71 5.79
N VAL A 134 -9.02 20.64 6.52
CA VAL A 134 -8.36 21.85 7.03
C VAL A 134 -8.18 21.72 8.54
N GLY A 135 -6.93 21.69 9.01
CA GLY A 135 -6.57 21.57 10.41
C GLY A 135 -5.11 21.95 10.64
N PRO A 136 -4.78 22.62 11.77
CA PRO A 136 -3.40 23.02 12.08
C PRO A 136 -2.52 21.83 12.46
N ASP A 137 -3.12 20.70 12.81
CA ASP A 137 -2.47 19.45 13.18
C ASP A 137 -2.07 18.60 11.98
N HIS A 138 -2.50 18.95 10.76
CA HIS A 138 -2.11 18.20 9.56
C HIS A 138 -0.61 18.41 9.25
N PRO A 139 0.06 17.43 8.60
CA PRO A 139 -0.42 16.08 8.29
C PRO A 139 -0.40 15.16 9.52
N ALA A 140 -1.42 14.31 9.65
CA ALA A 140 -1.59 13.44 10.81
C ALA A 140 -2.41 12.18 10.51
N GLU A 141 -2.31 11.17 11.37
CA GLU A 141 -3.25 10.04 11.41
C GLU A 141 -4.20 10.21 12.60
N VAL A 142 -5.50 10.03 12.37
CA VAL A 142 -6.51 10.05 13.43
C VAL A 142 -6.36 8.80 14.29
N ALA A 143 -6.28 8.98 15.60
CA ALA A 143 -6.13 7.89 16.55
C ALA A 143 -7.32 6.90 16.45
N TYR A 144 -7.02 5.61 16.53
CA TYR A 144 -8.03 4.54 16.44
C TYR A 144 -9.11 4.59 17.52
N ASN A 145 -8.83 5.25 18.64
CA ASN A 145 -9.77 5.43 19.76
C ASN A 145 -10.57 6.75 19.67
N ALA A 146 -10.43 7.50 18.58
CA ALA A 146 -11.23 8.71 18.37
C ALA A 146 -12.71 8.36 18.14
N PRO A 147 -13.64 9.31 18.38
CA PRO A 147 -15.03 9.17 17.96
C PRO A 147 -15.17 8.84 16.47
N GLU A 148 -16.17 8.06 16.10
CA GLU A 148 -16.39 7.61 14.71
C GLU A 148 -16.54 8.78 13.73
N GLU A 149 -17.12 9.88 14.19
CA GLU A 149 -17.34 11.09 13.39
C GLU A 149 -16.03 11.76 12.96
N LEU A 150 -14.91 11.45 13.62
CA LEU A 150 -13.58 11.97 13.29
C LEU A 150 -12.80 11.07 12.33
N ASN A 151 -13.39 9.97 11.84
CA ASN A 151 -12.76 9.01 10.93
C ASN A 151 -11.50 8.35 11.53
N PRO A 152 -11.63 7.50 12.57
CA PRO A 152 -10.51 6.82 13.20
C PRO A 152 -9.62 6.05 12.20
N GLY A 153 -8.31 6.21 12.32
CA GLY A 153 -7.33 5.60 11.43
C GLY A 153 -7.19 6.26 10.07
N ALA A 154 -7.93 7.34 9.75
CA ALA A 154 -7.73 8.08 8.52
C ALA A 154 -6.50 9.00 8.61
N CYS A 155 -5.80 9.16 7.50
CA CYS A 155 -4.71 10.13 7.36
C CYS A 155 -5.23 11.44 6.78
N LEU A 156 -4.94 12.54 7.47
CA LEU A 156 -5.40 13.88 7.16
C LEU A 156 -4.28 14.67 6.50
N TYR A 157 -4.59 15.33 5.39
CA TYR A 157 -3.71 16.26 4.70
C TYR A 157 -4.50 17.50 4.25
N SER A 158 -3.81 18.61 4.00
CA SER A 158 -4.45 19.89 3.65
C SER A 158 -4.02 20.40 2.27
N SER A 159 -4.93 20.95 1.47
CA SER A 159 -4.54 21.74 0.29
C SER A 159 -4.14 23.18 0.62
N VAL A 160 -4.45 23.65 1.84
CA VAL A 160 -4.16 25.00 2.30
C VAL A 160 -2.79 25.01 2.99
N GLN A 161 -1.77 25.57 2.33
CA GLN A 161 -0.40 25.55 2.86
C GLN A 161 -0.19 26.51 4.04
N SER A 162 -0.96 27.60 4.11
CA SER A 162 -0.82 28.63 5.14
C SER A 162 -1.21 28.19 6.55
N ILE A 163 -1.94 27.08 6.68
CA ILE A 163 -2.36 26.53 7.99
C ILE A 163 -1.39 25.49 8.55
N LEU A 164 -0.38 25.07 7.76
CA LEU A 164 0.56 24.03 8.17
C LEU A 164 1.62 24.64 9.10
N THR A 165 1.49 24.37 10.40
CA THR A 165 2.38 24.94 11.43
C THR A 165 2.97 23.87 12.34
N CYS A 166 4.11 24.18 12.97
CA CYS A 166 4.78 23.27 13.91
C CYS A 166 4.09 23.19 15.27
N ASP A 167 3.44 24.26 15.70
CA ASP A 167 2.76 24.40 16.99
C ASP A 167 1.35 23.81 17.01
N GLY A 168 0.76 23.58 15.82
CA GLY A 168 -0.54 22.94 15.67
C GLY A 168 -0.61 21.57 16.37
N SER A 169 -1.75 21.27 16.98
CA SER A 169 -2.01 19.99 17.65
C SER A 169 -3.50 19.74 17.72
N HIS A 170 -3.88 18.47 17.80
CA HIS A 170 -5.27 18.08 18.00
C HIS A 170 -5.36 16.84 18.90
N PRO A 171 -6.28 16.79 19.88
CA PRO A 171 -6.33 15.71 20.89
C PRO A 171 -6.53 14.31 20.32
N HIS A 172 -7.01 14.18 19.09
CA HIS A 172 -7.32 12.90 18.45
C HIS A 172 -6.42 12.54 17.27
N THR A 173 -5.34 13.27 17.05
CA THR A 173 -4.44 13.00 15.92
C THR A 173 -3.00 12.83 16.38
N MET A 174 -2.25 12.02 15.62
CA MET A 174 -0.82 11.79 15.75
C MET A 174 -0.15 12.44 14.55
N ARG A 175 0.65 13.48 14.78
CA ARG A 175 1.24 14.28 13.70
C ARG A 175 2.46 13.61 13.09
N LEU A 176 2.69 13.82 11.79
CA LEU A 176 3.93 13.45 11.11
C LEU A 176 4.85 14.67 11.04
N CYS A 177 5.95 14.63 11.78
CA CYS A 177 6.76 15.81 12.08
C CYS A 177 8.15 15.77 11.41
N PRO A 178 8.55 16.85 10.70
CA PRO A 178 9.90 16.99 10.17
C PRO A 178 10.82 17.67 11.19
N CYS A 179 11.76 16.93 11.75
CA CYS A 179 12.70 17.39 12.76
C CYS A 179 14.12 17.46 12.19
N ALA A 180 14.90 18.48 12.57
CA ALA A 180 16.33 18.58 12.30
C ALA A 180 17.08 19.13 13.51
#